data_AF-A0A2P8D2Z9-F1
#
_entry.id   AF-A0A2P8D2Z9-F1
#
_cell.length_a   1.000
_cell.length_b   1.000
_cell.length_c   1.000
_cell.angle_alpha   90.00
_cell.angle_beta   90.00
_cell.angle_gamma   90.00
#
_symmetry.space_group_name_H-M   'P 1'
#
loop_
_entity.id
_entity.type
_entity.pdbx_description
1 polymer ?
#
loop_
_entity_poly.entity_id
_entity_poly.type
_entity_poly.pdbx_seq_one_letter_code
_entity_poly.pdbx_strand_id
1 'polypeptide(L)'
;MSKLFPGVLLVFLSFNFFGSPLFAQTSTKPVPKKTDVSAIPVSNAALGEFPYIQLPAGLKLLNSQAYTHQMDFLFFPVDGQMQRLEGKVWRAFITDDGSVGNGWSYDYFERKIIAAITQLGGVKLFAGKVRKAELDRIKEDATYFGDEGSIDYWNNKVLVYMIRRQDGHNIYCQFSGNSAGGQLQVLQQ
;
A
#
# COMPACT_ATOMS: atom_id res chain seq x y z
N MET A 1 47.83 -71.22 42.54
CA MET A 1 49.19 -70.77 42.89
C MET A 1 49.33 -69.31 42.48
N SER A 2 49.78 -68.50 43.42
CA SER A 2 49.91 -67.03 43.38
C SER A 2 50.91 -66.52 42.34
N LYS A 3 50.71 -65.27 41.86
CA LYS A 3 51.67 -64.15 42.00
C LYS A 3 51.24 -62.83 41.31
N LEU A 4 51.23 -61.77 42.13
CA LEU A 4 51.65 -60.36 41.93
C LEU A 4 50.96 -59.42 40.90
N PHE A 5 50.38 -58.33 41.46
CA PHE A 5 50.25 -56.94 40.94
C PHE A 5 51.64 -56.27 40.73
N PRO A 6 51.83 -55.03 40.14
CA PRO A 6 50.90 -53.89 40.03
C PRO A 6 50.98 -53.00 38.75
N GLY A 7 50.10 -51.98 38.63
CA GLY A 7 50.29 -50.87 37.67
C GLY A 7 49.08 -49.96 37.39
N VAL A 8 48.70 -49.12 38.37
CA VAL A 8 48.26 -47.69 38.27
C VAL A 8 47.53 -47.21 36.99
N LEU A 9 46.29 -46.72 37.12
CA LEU A 9 45.99 -45.27 37.16
C LEU A 9 44.50 -45.01 37.48
N LEU A 10 44.30 -44.16 38.50
CA LEU A 10 43.03 -43.65 38.97
C LEU A 10 42.68 -42.39 38.17
N VAL A 11 41.51 -42.29 37.54
CA VAL A 11 40.88 -40.99 37.26
C VAL A 11 39.37 -41.12 37.45
N PHE A 12 38.86 -40.41 38.47
CA PHE A 12 37.45 -40.15 38.69
C PHE A 12 36.95 -39.18 37.61
N LEU A 13 35.85 -39.52 36.92
CA LEU A 13 35.01 -38.51 36.28
C LEU A 13 33.69 -38.40 37.04
N SER A 14 33.61 -37.33 37.84
CA SER A 14 32.38 -36.88 38.49
C SER A 14 31.45 -36.25 37.46
N PHE A 15 30.19 -36.71 37.46
CA PHE A 15 29.07 -36.06 36.80
C PHE A 15 28.87 -34.64 37.36
N ASN A 16 28.78 -33.64 36.49
CA ASN A 16 28.20 -32.34 36.83
C ASN A 16 27.10 -31.99 35.80
N PHE A 17 25.87 -31.97 36.31
CA PHE A 17 24.70 -31.39 35.68
C PHE A 17 24.88 -29.86 35.62
N PHE A 18 24.85 -29.28 34.42
CA PHE A 18 24.60 -27.84 34.27
C PHE A 18 23.57 -27.65 33.14
N GLY A 19 22.34 -27.35 33.55
CA GLY A 19 21.30 -26.86 32.65
C GLY A 19 21.69 -25.48 32.13
N SER A 20 21.59 -25.29 30.83
CA SER A 20 21.62 -23.96 30.21
C SER A 20 20.18 -23.52 29.93
N PRO A 21 19.76 -22.31 30.32
CA PRO A 21 18.48 -21.78 29.88
C PRO A 21 18.60 -21.40 28.40
N LEU A 22 17.65 -21.90 27.60
CA LEU A 22 17.46 -21.52 26.21
C LEU A 22 16.92 -20.08 26.19
N PHE A 23 17.78 -19.08 25.97
CA PHE A 23 17.34 -17.71 25.77
C PHE A 23 16.50 -17.64 24.48
N ALA A 24 15.20 -17.42 24.65
CA ALA A 24 14.32 -17.05 23.54
C ALA A 24 14.77 -15.68 23.02
N GLN A 25 15.36 -15.65 21.82
CA GLN A 25 15.57 -14.42 21.07
C GLN A 25 14.20 -13.91 20.64
N THR A 26 13.68 -12.91 21.33
CA THR A 26 12.56 -12.10 20.85
C THR A 26 13.04 -11.34 19.62
N SER A 27 12.71 -11.85 18.43
CA SER A 27 12.81 -11.10 17.19
C SER A 27 11.84 -9.93 17.25
N THR A 28 12.30 -8.76 17.70
CA THR A 28 11.55 -7.51 17.56
C THR A 28 11.48 -7.16 16.08
N LYS A 29 10.34 -7.51 15.47
CA LYS A 29 9.96 -7.02 14.15
C LYS A 29 10.07 -5.49 14.18
N PRO A 30 10.76 -4.84 13.23
CA PRO A 30 10.85 -3.39 13.23
C PRO A 30 9.43 -2.83 13.18
N VAL A 31 9.07 -1.99 14.15
CA VAL A 31 7.84 -1.20 14.07
C VAL A 31 8.05 -0.27 12.87
N PRO A 32 7.24 -0.36 11.81
CA PRO A 32 7.42 0.50 10.65
C PRO A 32 7.28 1.95 11.11
N LYS A 33 8.30 2.75 10.80
CA LYS A 33 8.29 4.19 11.03
C LYS A 33 7.11 4.78 10.26
N LYS A 34 6.18 5.41 10.97
CA LYS A 34 5.05 6.13 10.36
C LYS A 34 5.60 7.21 9.41
N THR A 35 5.13 7.22 8.17
CA THR A 35 5.38 8.25 7.18
C THR A 35 4.89 9.56 7.77
N ASP A 36 5.83 10.46 7.97
CA ASP A 36 5.54 11.83 8.32
C ASP A 36 5.10 12.56 7.05
N VAL A 37 3.78 12.61 6.83
CA VAL A 37 3.19 13.31 5.68
C VAL A 37 3.53 14.81 5.68
N SER A 38 3.91 15.38 6.84
CA SER A 38 4.34 16.78 6.94
C SER A 38 5.75 17.01 6.40
N ALA A 39 6.52 15.95 6.14
CA ALA A 39 7.83 16.04 5.47
C ALA A 39 7.71 16.06 3.93
N ILE A 40 6.53 15.81 3.37
CA ILE A 40 6.30 15.84 1.93
C ILE A 40 6.38 17.29 1.44
N PRO A 41 7.16 17.58 0.38
CA PRO A 41 7.25 18.90 -0.20
C PRO A 41 5.88 19.42 -0.64
N VAL A 42 5.62 20.70 -0.38
CA VAL A 42 4.42 21.36 -0.87
C VAL A 42 4.54 21.55 -2.38
N SER A 43 3.50 21.17 -3.12
CA SER A 43 3.40 21.39 -4.56
C SER A 43 2.74 22.74 -4.85
N ASN A 44 3.37 23.49 -5.76
CA ASN A 44 2.84 24.74 -6.30
C ASN A 44 2.32 24.57 -7.74
N ALA A 45 2.26 23.34 -8.26
CA ALA A 45 1.69 23.08 -9.58
C ALA A 45 0.24 23.56 -9.62
N ALA A 46 -0.17 24.18 -10.73
CA ALA A 46 -1.57 24.58 -10.92
C ALA A 46 -2.45 23.33 -10.91
N LEU A 47 -3.49 23.35 -10.08
CA LEU A 47 -4.54 22.34 -10.10
C LEU A 47 -5.63 22.80 -11.06
N GLY A 48 -6.19 21.87 -11.84
CA GLY A 48 -7.44 22.10 -12.55
C GLY A 48 -8.64 21.92 -11.63
N GLU A 49 -9.77 21.54 -12.22
CA GLU A 49 -10.96 21.15 -11.46
C GLU A 49 -10.80 19.77 -10.82
N PHE A 50 -11.42 19.56 -9.66
CA PHE A 50 -11.50 18.24 -9.02
C PHE A 50 -12.13 17.22 -10.00
N PRO A 51 -11.55 16.01 -10.20
CA PRO A 51 -10.57 15.32 -9.35
C PRO A 51 -9.09 15.63 -9.64
N TYR A 52 -8.78 16.73 -10.33
CA TYR A 52 -7.45 17.26 -10.68
C TYR A 52 -6.65 16.42 -11.68
N ILE A 53 -6.88 15.12 -11.71
CA ILE A 53 -6.28 14.19 -12.67
C ILE A 53 -7.12 14.18 -13.94
N GLN A 54 -6.62 14.83 -14.98
CA GLN A 54 -7.14 14.63 -16.33
C GLN A 54 -6.69 13.26 -16.82
N LEU A 55 -7.62 12.44 -17.31
CA LEU A 55 -7.27 11.12 -17.85
C LEU A 55 -6.37 11.29 -19.07
N PRO A 56 -5.19 10.64 -19.08
CA PRO A 56 -4.29 10.67 -20.23
C PRO A 56 -4.95 10.11 -21.50
N ALA A 57 -4.48 10.56 -22.66
CA ALA A 57 -4.97 10.08 -23.96
C ALA A 57 -5.01 8.55 -24.04
N GLY A 58 -6.08 8.01 -24.61
CA GLY A 58 -6.31 6.56 -24.69
C GLY A 58 -7.09 5.98 -23.51
N LEU A 59 -7.37 6.76 -22.46
CA LEU A 59 -8.05 6.30 -21.25
C LEU A 59 -9.37 7.05 -21.04
N LYS A 60 -10.39 6.31 -20.60
CA LYS A 60 -11.71 6.87 -20.27
C LYS A 60 -12.30 6.18 -19.04
N LEU A 61 -13.37 6.78 -18.50
CA LEU A 61 -14.21 6.11 -17.51
C LEU A 61 -14.95 4.96 -18.17
N LEU A 62 -15.00 3.81 -17.49
CA LEU A 62 -15.89 2.72 -17.87
C LEU A 62 -17.34 3.21 -17.71
N ASN A 63 -18.17 3.01 -18.74
CA ASN A 63 -19.58 3.42 -18.78
C ASN A 63 -19.85 4.92 -18.53
N SER A 64 -18.84 5.79 -18.63
CA SER A 64 -18.95 7.22 -18.32
C SER A 64 -19.44 7.51 -16.89
N GLN A 65 -19.19 6.60 -15.95
CA GLN A 65 -19.64 6.71 -14.57
C GLN A 65 -18.46 6.99 -13.62
N ALA A 66 -18.73 7.82 -12.62
CA ALA A 66 -17.86 8.02 -11.48
C ALA A 66 -18.73 8.30 -10.25
N TYR A 67 -18.30 7.79 -9.10
CA TYR A 67 -18.85 8.22 -7.82
C TYR A 67 -18.16 9.52 -7.41
N THR A 68 -18.94 10.51 -6.99
CA THR A 68 -18.42 11.79 -6.44
C THR A 68 -19.25 12.22 -5.25
N HIS A 69 -18.60 12.60 -4.15
CA HIS A 69 -19.27 13.12 -2.97
C HIS A 69 -18.43 14.21 -2.27
N GLN A 70 -19.09 15.21 -1.68
CA GLN A 70 -18.40 16.35 -1.05
C GLN A 70 -17.78 16.00 0.31
N MET A 71 -18.33 15.00 1.00
CA MET A 71 -17.86 14.54 2.30
C MET A 71 -18.11 13.05 2.45
N ASP A 72 -17.12 12.23 2.16
CA ASP A 72 -17.14 10.78 2.33
C ASP A 72 -15.75 10.33 2.81
N PHE A 73 -15.47 9.03 2.82
CA PHE A 73 -14.18 8.50 3.22
C PHE A 73 -13.65 7.43 2.27
N LEU A 74 -12.34 7.26 2.27
CA LEU A 74 -11.66 6.13 1.64
C LEU A 74 -10.58 5.60 2.58
N PHE A 75 -10.32 4.31 2.48
CA PHE A 75 -9.12 3.74 3.09
C PHE A 75 -7.94 3.79 2.10
N PHE A 76 -6.79 4.22 2.61
CA PHE A 76 -5.52 4.25 1.89
C PHE A 76 -4.46 3.44 2.64
N PRO A 77 -3.70 2.56 1.97
CA PRO A 77 -2.54 1.94 2.58
C PRO A 77 -1.39 2.96 2.68
N VAL A 78 -1.05 3.33 3.92
CA VAL A 78 0.08 4.20 4.26
C VAL A 78 0.91 3.47 5.31
N ASP A 79 2.21 3.29 5.04
CA ASP A 79 3.12 2.47 5.87
C ASP A 79 2.67 1.00 6.05
N GLY A 80 1.87 0.51 5.10
CA GLY A 80 1.28 -0.82 5.16
C GLY A 80 0.17 -0.96 6.21
N GLN A 81 -0.41 0.14 6.69
CA GLN A 81 -1.66 0.17 7.44
C GLN A 81 -2.75 0.87 6.62
N MET A 82 -3.97 0.37 6.67
CA MET A 82 -5.12 1.00 6.01
C MET A 82 -5.63 2.16 6.88
N GLN A 83 -5.31 3.38 6.46
CA GLN A 83 -5.75 4.59 7.12
C GLN A 83 -7.07 5.06 6.53
N ARG A 84 -8.07 5.31 7.37
CA ARG A 84 -9.32 5.94 6.97
C ARG A 84 -9.08 7.44 6.84
N LEU A 85 -9.30 7.99 5.66
CA LEU A 85 -9.23 9.42 5.39
C LEU A 85 -10.60 9.91 4.94
N GLU A 86 -11.00 11.09 5.40
CA GLU A 86 -12.27 11.73 5.07
C GLU A 86 -12.04 12.98 4.21
N GLY A 87 -13.02 13.31 3.38
CA GLY A 87 -13.02 14.52 2.58
C GLY A 87 -13.87 14.40 1.32
N LYS A 88 -13.56 15.22 0.32
CA LYS A 88 -14.21 15.17 -0.99
C LYS A 88 -13.66 13.97 -1.78
N VAL A 89 -14.54 13.07 -2.19
CA VAL A 89 -14.19 11.78 -2.81
C VAL A 89 -14.61 11.75 -4.28
N TRP A 90 -13.73 11.19 -5.10
CA TRP A 90 -14.01 10.76 -6.47
C TRP A 90 -13.43 9.36 -6.68
N ARG A 91 -14.18 8.46 -7.33
CA ARG A 91 -13.68 7.15 -7.75
C ARG A 91 -14.38 6.64 -9.00
N ALA A 92 -13.64 5.93 -9.83
CA ALA A 92 -14.17 5.34 -11.06
C ALA A 92 -13.39 4.12 -11.53
N PHE A 93 -14.07 3.27 -12.30
CA PHE A 93 -13.42 2.30 -13.17
C PHE A 93 -12.86 2.98 -14.43
N ILE A 94 -11.65 2.59 -14.84
CA ILE A 94 -10.93 3.13 -15.99
C ILE A 94 -10.73 2.02 -17.02
N THR A 95 -10.97 2.35 -18.29
CA THR A 95 -10.76 1.46 -19.43
C THR A 95 -10.12 2.23 -20.59
N ASP A 96 -9.73 1.53 -21.66
CA ASP A 96 -9.26 2.16 -22.88
C ASP A 96 -10.42 2.72 -23.71
N ASP A 97 -10.15 3.77 -24.47
CA ASP A 97 -11.11 4.34 -25.42
C ASP A 97 -10.91 3.84 -26.87
N GLY A 98 -9.93 2.96 -27.10
CA GLY A 98 -9.55 2.45 -28.42
C GLY A 98 -8.73 3.41 -29.29
N SER A 99 -8.39 4.62 -28.82
CA SER A 99 -7.67 5.64 -29.61
C SER A 99 -6.14 5.48 -29.58
N VAL A 100 -5.60 4.74 -28.61
CA VAL A 100 -4.16 4.53 -28.44
C VAL A 100 -3.86 3.04 -28.32
N GLY A 101 -2.93 2.55 -29.14
CA GLY A 101 -2.51 1.15 -29.12
C GLY A 101 -3.60 0.18 -29.61
N ASN A 102 -3.52 -1.08 -29.17
CA ASN A 102 -4.43 -2.16 -29.56
C ASN A 102 -5.31 -2.60 -28.37
N GLY A 103 -5.92 -1.64 -27.68
CA GLY A 103 -6.78 -1.87 -26.51
C GLY A 103 -6.08 -1.70 -25.15
N TRP A 104 -6.76 -2.14 -24.09
CA TRP A 104 -6.31 -1.97 -22.71
C TRP A 104 -4.89 -2.52 -22.44
N SER A 105 -4.08 -1.70 -21.79
CA SER A 105 -2.78 -2.09 -21.25
C SER A 105 -2.61 -1.52 -19.84
N TYR A 106 -2.51 -2.42 -18.86
CA TYR A 106 -2.28 -2.02 -17.47
C TYR A 106 -0.96 -1.26 -17.28
N ASP A 107 0.12 -1.66 -17.98
CA ASP A 107 1.41 -0.96 -17.89
C ASP A 107 1.32 0.46 -18.46
N TYR A 108 0.56 0.66 -19.54
CA TYR A 108 0.29 1.99 -20.08
C TYR A 108 -0.50 2.84 -19.08
N PHE A 109 -1.61 2.31 -18.56
CA PHE A 109 -2.41 2.97 -17.54
C PHE A 109 -1.57 3.37 -16.32
N GLU A 110 -0.83 2.43 -15.73
CA GLU A 110 0.01 2.67 -14.56
C GLU A 110 1.01 3.81 -14.82
N ARG A 111 1.78 3.74 -15.92
CA ARG A 111 2.79 4.78 -16.23
C ARG A 111 2.16 6.14 -16.46
N LYS A 112 1.03 6.20 -17.16
CA LYS A 112 0.38 7.47 -17.51
C LYS A 112 -0.29 8.12 -16.32
N ILE A 113 -0.91 7.35 -15.43
CA ILE A 113 -1.47 7.87 -14.19
C ILE A 113 -0.36 8.32 -13.22
N ILE A 114 0.74 7.57 -13.10
CA ILE A 114 1.91 8.03 -12.33
C ILE A 114 2.42 9.36 -12.86
N ALA A 115 2.58 9.49 -14.18
CA ALA A 115 3.05 10.73 -14.79
C ALA A 115 2.10 11.91 -14.51
N ALA A 116 0.78 11.71 -14.67
CA ALA A 116 -0.24 12.72 -14.41
C ALA A 116 -0.21 13.20 -12.95
N ILE A 117 -0.13 12.28 -11.98
CA ILE A 117 -0.05 12.63 -10.56
C ILE A 117 1.28 13.32 -10.23
N THR A 118 2.40 12.84 -10.77
CA THR A 118 3.73 13.39 -10.52
C THR A 118 3.87 14.81 -11.07
N GLN A 119 3.24 15.10 -12.22
CA GLN A 119 3.21 16.45 -12.79
C GLN A 119 2.51 17.47 -11.88
N LEU A 120 1.55 17.02 -11.06
CA LEU A 120 0.89 17.83 -10.03
C LEU A 120 1.71 17.93 -8.74
N GLY A 121 2.92 17.37 -8.70
CA GLY A 121 3.80 17.32 -7.53
C GLY A 121 3.46 16.18 -6.56
N GLY A 122 2.81 15.13 -7.04
CA GLY A 122 2.48 13.97 -6.22
C GLY A 122 3.72 13.15 -5.83
N VAL A 123 3.79 12.77 -4.55
CA VAL A 123 4.84 11.93 -3.98
C VAL A 123 4.26 10.57 -3.62
N LYS A 124 4.95 9.50 -4.02
CA LYS A 124 4.54 8.12 -3.74
C LYS A 124 4.62 7.83 -2.23
N LEU A 125 3.52 7.36 -1.66
CA LEU A 125 3.45 6.89 -0.27
C LEU A 125 3.53 5.37 -0.16
N PHE A 126 2.95 4.66 -1.12
CA PHE A 126 2.85 3.21 -1.08
C PHE A 126 2.82 2.62 -2.49
N ALA A 127 3.40 1.43 -2.64
CA ALA A 127 3.24 0.61 -3.83
C ALA A 127 3.39 -0.86 -3.42
N GLY A 128 2.33 -1.65 -3.60
CA GLY A 128 2.40 -3.08 -3.34
C GLY A 128 1.06 -3.71 -2.97
N LYS A 129 1.14 -4.90 -2.37
CA LYS A 129 0.00 -5.64 -1.86
C LYS A 129 -0.35 -5.19 -0.45
N VAL A 130 -1.64 -4.97 -0.19
CA VAL A 130 -2.13 -4.75 1.17
C VAL A 130 -2.13 -6.07 1.91
N ARG A 131 -1.70 -6.06 3.17
CA ARG A 131 -1.66 -7.28 4.00
C ARG A 131 -3.09 -7.73 4.29
N LYS A 132 -3.35 -9.04 4.21
CA LYS A 132 -4.67 -9.62 4.50
C LYS A 132 -5.21 -9.16 5.87
N ALA A 133 -4.36 -9.11 6.90
CA ALA A 133 -4.78 -8.67 8.24
C ALA A 133 -5.36 -7.25 8.27
N GLU A 134 -4.85 -6.34 7.44
CA GLU A 134 -5.40 -4.98 7.34
C GLU A 134 -6.73 -4.95 6.58
N LEU A 135 -6.88 -5.78 5.53
CA LEU A 135 -8.15 -5.92 4.81
C LEU A 135 -9.23 -6.53 5.71
N ASP A 136 -8.88 -7.58 6.45
CA ASP A 136 -9.77 -8.20 7.44
C ASP A 136 -10.20 -7.21 8.53
N ARG A 137 -9.31 -6.28 8.91
CA ARG A 137 -9.58 -5.25 9.92
C ARG A 137 -10.60 -4.22 9.46
N ILE A 138 -10.55 -3.79 8.19
CA ILE A 138 -11.39 -2.69 7.68
C ILE A 138 -12.63 -3.15 6.93
N LYS A 139 -12.77 -4.44 6.60
CA LYS A 139 -13.81 -4.94 5.69
C LYS A 139 -15.25 -4.57 6.08
N GLU A 140 -15.54 -4.47 7.38
CA GLU A 140 -16.88 -4.10 7.87
C GLU A 140 -17.11 -2.58 7.78
N ASP A 141 -16.05 -1.78 7.94
CA ASP A 141 -16.10 -0.32 7.86
C ASP A 141 -16.06 0.18 6.40
N ALA A 142 -15.40 -0.57 5.52
CA ALA A 142 -15.24 -0.25 4.11
C ALA A 142 -16.48 -0.68 3.30
N THR A 143 -17.63 -0.09 3.65
CA THR A 143 -18.95 -0.40 3.09
C THR A 143 -19.06 -0.27 1.57
N TYR A 144 -18.10 0.43 0.95
CA TYR A 144 -18.03 0.64 -0.50
C TYR A 144 -17.25 -0.44 -1.28
N PHE A 145 -16.71 -1.45 -0.60
CA PHE A 145 -15.96 -2.50 -1.29
C PHE A 145 -16.87 -3.27 -2.25
N GLY A 146 -16.46 -3.34 -3.51
CA GLY A 146 -17.24 -3.91 -4.60
C GLY A 146 -18.07 -2.89 -5.40
N ASP A 147 -18.19 -1.65 -4.91
CA ASP A 147 -18.92 -0.59 -5.60
C ASP A 147 -18.08 0.08 -6.71
N GLU A 148 -18.74 1.01 -7.43
CA GLU A 148 -18.16 1.83 -8.50
C GLU A 148 -16.79 2.39 -8.13
N GLY A 149 -15.78 2.08 -8.95
CA GLY A 149 -14.41 2.54 -8.79
C GLY A 149 -13.69 2.07 -7.52
N SER A 150 -14.22 1.09 -6.78
CA SER A 150 -13.55 0.53 -5.60
C SER A 150 -12.25 -0.19 -5.98
N ILE A 151 -11.19 -0.04 -5.18
CA ILE A 151 -9.93 -0.74 -5.40
C ILE A 151 -10.08 -2.21 -5.02
N ASP A 152 -9.75 -3.12 -5.94
CA ASP A 152 -9.60 -4.55 -5.62
C ASP A 152 -8.26 -4.82 -4.93
N TYR A 153 -8.25 -4.64 -3.60
CA TYR A 153 -7.07 -4.86 -2.78
C TYR A 153 -6.68 -6.34 -2.63
N TRP A 154 -7.62 -7.26 -2.83
CA TRP A 154 -7.35 -8.69 -2.70
C TRP A 154 -6.51 -9.18 -3.88
N ASN A 155 -6.91 -8.82 -5.10
CA ASN A 155 -6.31 -9.42 -6.29
C ASN A 155 -5.23 -8.57 -6.93
N ASN A 156 -5.18 -7.25 -6.68
CA ASN A 156 -4.21 -6.37 -7.35
C ASN A 156 -3.24 -5.68 -6.39
N LYS A 157 -2.13 -5.15 -6.92
CA LYS A 157 -1.27 -4.20 -6.20
C LYS A 157 -1.92 -2.82 -6.28
N VAL A 158 -1.73 -2.00 -5.25
CA VAL A 158 -2.21 -0.61 -5.23
C VAL A 158 -1.03 0.33 -5.10
N LEU A 159 -1.12 1.45 -5.79
CA LEU A 159 -0.18 2.56 -5.69
C LEU A 159 -0.91 3.74 -5.04
N VAL A 160 -0.26 4.39 -4.09
CA VAL A 160 -0.78 5.59 -3.41
C VAL A 160 0.22 6.72 -3.56
N TYR A 161 -0.28 7.87 -3.94
CA TYR A 161 0.44 9.13 -4.05
C TYR A 161 -0.30 10.20 -3.25
N MET A 162 0.44 11.20 -2.79
CA MET A 162 -0.10 12.36 -2.11
C MET A 162 0.47 13.64 -2.69
N ILE A 163 -0.39 14.64 -2.87
CA ILE A 163 -0.03 16.00 -3.24
C ILE A 163 -0.36 16.89 -2.04
N ARG A 164 0.65 17.54 -1.48
CA ARG A 164 0.47 18.51 -0.39
C ARG A 164 0.34 19.91 -0.96
N ARG A 165 -0.65 20.68 -0.51
CA ARG A 165 -0.94 22.04 -1.01
C ARG A 165 -0.62 23.12 0.02
N GLN A 166 -0.36 24.33 -0.47
CA GLN A 166 -0.02 25.50 0.35
C GLN A 166 -1.19 25.96 1.23
N ASP A 167 -2.42 25.77 0.76
CA ASP A 167 -3.67 26.11 1.46
C ASP A 167 -4.01 25.12 2.58
N GLY A 168 -3.16 24.12 2.83
CA GLY A 168 -3.31 23.14 3.90
C GLY A 168 -4.07 21.87 3.49
N HIS A 169 -4.64 21.83 2.29
CA HIS A 169 -5.34 20.65 1.79
C HIS A 169 -4.34 19.58 1.31
N ASN A 170 -4.68 18.32 1.59
CA ASN A 170 -3.93 17.18 1.10
C ASN A 170 -4.79 16.41 0.10
N ILE A 171 -4.21 16.07 -1.04
CA ILE A 171 -4.87 15.28 -2.07
C ILE A 171 -4.22 13.91 -2.11
N TYR A 172 -4.99 12.87 -1.85
CA TYR A 172 -4.55 11.48 -1.95
C TYR A 172 -5.10 10.87 -3.22
N CYS A 173 -4.23 10.23 -3.98
CA CYS A 173 -4.57 9.52 -5.20
C CYS A 173 -4.17 8.06 -5.03
N GLN A 174 -5.08 7.14 -5.29
CA GLN A 174 -4.74 5.72 -5.36
C GLN A 174 -5.31 5.05 -6.58
N PHE A 175 -4.57 4.11 -7.12
CA PHE A 175 -4.98 3.36 -8.29
C PHE A 175 -4.44 1.95 -8.28
N SER A 176 -5.16 1.10 -9.00
CA SER A 176 -4.93 -0.33 -9.12
C SER A 176 -5.47 -0.79 -10.46
N GLY A 177 -5.19 -2.03 -10.83
CA GLY A 177 -5.70 -2.61 -12.06
C GLY A 177 -5.01 -3.93 -12.40
N ASN A 178 -5.47 -4.51 -13.49
CA ASN A 178 -4.95 -5.74 -14.07
C ASN A 178 -5.26 -5.77 -15.57
N SER A 179 -5.23 -6.94 -16.20
CA SER A 179 -5.50 -7.09 -17.63
C SER A 179 -6.94 -6.78 -18.06
N ALA A 180 -7.89 -6.62 -17.13
CA ALA A 180 -9.30 -6.34 -17.45
C ALA A 180 -9.67 -4.85 -17.35
N GLY A 181 -8.89 -4.05 -16.64
CA GLY A 181 -9.20 -2.64 -16.41
C GLY A 181 -8.43 -2.06 -15.22
N GLY A 182 -8.68 -0.78 -14.95
CA GLY A 182 -8.08 -0.05 -13.84
C GLY A 182 -9.13 0.58 -12.93
N GLN A 183 -8.69 0.98 -11.75
CA GLN A 183 -9.46 1.79 -10.80
C GLN A 183 -8.62 2.99 -10.40
N LEU A 184 -9.23 4.16 -10.32
CA LEU A 184 -8.59 5.39 -9.84
C LEU A 184 -9.51 6.05 -8.82
N GLN A 185 -8.91 6.48 -7.71
CA GLN A 185 -9.60 7.21 -6.66
C GLN A 185 -8.80 8.45 -6.27
N VAL A 186 -9.51 9.53 -5.97
CA VAL A 186 -8.97 10.79 -5.48
C VAL A 186 -9.77 11.21 -4.25
N LEU A 187 -9.06 11.57 -3.18
CA LEU A 187 -9.63 12.18 -1.98
C LEU A 187 -8.92 13.49 -1.69
N GLN A 188 -9.67 14.56 -1.50
CA GLN A 188 -9.17 15.84 -1.00
C GLN A 188 -9.64 16.03 0.44
N GLN A 189 -8.69 16.14 1.38
CA GLN A 189 -8.96 16.50 2.79
C GLN A 189 -9.30 17.97 2.94
#